data_AF-A0AAE3Y728-F1
#
_entry.id   AF-A0AAE3Y728-F1
#
_cell.length_a   1.000
_cell.length_b   1.000
_cell.length_c   1.000
_cell.angle_alpha   90.00
_cell.angle_beta   90.00
_cell.angle_gamma   90.00
#
_symmetry.space_group_name_H-M   'P 1'
#
loop_
_entity.id
_entity.type
_entity.pdbx_description
1 polymer ?
#
loop_
_entity_poly.entity_id
_entity_poly.type
_entity_poly.pdbx_seq_one_letter_code
_entity_poly.pdbx_strand_id
1 'polypeptide(L)'
;MAYGLGTTTDFVNVFSTVFTLGYGPYEKGNSGAFIIEYNYAIKDKWVIGTDFVYQQITREYSDHVSEKSHNYTMAVKSDYNYISKSKFRMYSGVGLGLTMEKNRNPSESISHVNFHLTGLGIRLGGRLGVNAEVGFGYKGIGNVGLAYNL
;
A
#
# COMPACT_ATOMS: atom_id res chain seq x y z
N MET A 1 -8.22 10.45 -1.28
CA MET A 1 -9.37 9.53 -1.18
C MET A 1 -9.44 8.74 -2.47
N ALA A 2 -8.86 7.53 -2.49
CA ALA A 2 -9.06 6.59 -3.58
C ALA A 2 -10.24 5.69 -3.19
N TYR A 3 -11.38 5.89 -3.83
CA TYR A 3 -12.50 4.95 -3.80
C TYR A 3 -12.56 4.29 -5.17
N GLY A 4 -12.06 3.06 -5.26
CA GLY A 4 -12.24 2.21 -6.42
C GLY A 4 -13.59 1.50 -6.31
N LEU A 5 -14.62 2.04 -6.95
CA LEU A 5 -15.76 1.24 -7.39
C LEU A 5 -15.68 1.14 -8.91
N GLY A 6 -15.32 -0.06 -9.36
CA GLY A 6 -15.17 -0.44 -10.76
C GLY A 6 -14.77 -1.90 -10.79
N THR A 7 -15.76 -2.78 -10.88
CA THR A 7 -15.60 -4.24 -10.95
C THR A 7 -14.53 -4.65 -11.96
N THR A 8 -13.65 -5.56 -11.59
CA THR A 8 -13.03 -6.50 -12.54
C THR A 8 -12.51 -7.70 -11.75
N THR A 9 -13.30 -8.77 -11.76
CA THR A 9 -12.95 -10.09 -11.22
C THR A 9 -11.64 -10.65 -11.81
N ASP A 10 -11.10 -10.01 -12.87
CA ASP A 10 -9.82 -10.34 -13.49
C ASP A 10 -8.63 -9.46 -13.00
N PHE A 11 -8.87 -8.22 -12.53
CA PHE A 11 -7.79 -7.33 -12.07
C PHE A 11 -7.26 -7.72 -10.68
N VAL A 12 -8.15 -8.24 -9.83
CA VAL A 12 -7.84 -8.68 -8.46
C VAL A 12 -6.86 -9.88 -8.45
N ASN A 13 -6.85 -10.71 -9.50
CA ASN A 13 -5.98 -11.88 -9.60
C ASN A 13 -4.54 -11.55 -10.02
N VAL A 14 -4.35 -10.59 -10.92
CA VAL A 14 -2.99 -10.11 -11.28
C VAL A 14 -2.37 -9.39 -10.09
N PHE A 15 -3.20 -8.71 -9.30
CA PHE A 15 -2.76 -7.91 -8.17
C PHE A 15 -2.45 -8.71 -6.90
N SER A 16 -3.23 -9.76 -6.61
CA SER A 16 -2.94 -10.65 -5.48
C SER A 16 -1.63 -11.41 -5.68
N THR A 17 -1.29 -11.77 -6.92
CA THR A 17 -0.08 -12.54 -7.27
C THR A 17 1.22 -11.78 -7.07
N VAL A 18 1.24 -10.46 -7.30
CA VAL A 18 2.45 -9.63 -7.11
C VAL A 18 2.70 -9.35 -5.63
N PHE A 19 1.65 -9.31 -4.81
CA PHE A 19 1.77 -9.11 -3.36
C PHE A 19 2.30 -10.37 -2.61
N THR A 20 2.21 -11.56 -3.23
CA THR A 20 2.71 -12.83 -2.65
C THR A 20 4.22 -13.03 -2.77
N LEU A 21 4.93 -12.24 -3.60
CA LEU A 21 6.38 -12.42 -3.82
C LEU A 21 7.27 -11.86 -2.70
N GLY A 22 6.69 -11.24 -1.67
CA GLY A 22 7.41 -10.64 -0.54
C GLY A 22 7.46 -11.48 0.75
N TYR A 23 6.75 -12.60 0.84
CA TYR A 23 6.67 -13.42 2.06
C TYR A 23 6.91 -14.90 1.73
N GLY A 24 7.69 -15.57 2.59
CA GLY A 24 8.25 -16.91 2.37
C GLY A 24 7.23 -18.04 2.07
N PRO A 25 7.72 -19.24 1.73
CA PRO A 25 6.98 -20.31 1.03
C PRO A 25 5.86 -21.02 1.83
N TYR A 26 5.35 -20.43 2.91
CA TYR A 26 4.41 -21.09 3.84
C TYR A 26 3.05 -20.40 4.02
N GLU A 27 2.78 -19.25 3.38
CA GLU A 27 1.50 -18.54 3.52
C GLU A 27 0.63 -18.69 2.26
N LYS A 28 -0.38 -19.58 2.34
CA LYS A 28 -1.24 -19.96 1.20
C LYS A 28 -2.38 -18.99 0.88
N GLY A 29 -2.56 -17.90 1.64
CA GLY A 29 -3.69 -16.99 1.44
C GLY A 29 -3.54 -15.62 2.11
N ASN A 30 -2.83 -14.70 1.45
CA ASN A 30 -2.83 -13.29 1.84
C ASN A 30 -4.02 -12.59 1.15
N SER A 31 -4.99 -12.11 1.95
CA SER A 31 -6.02 -11.23 1.42
C SER A 31 -5.36 -9.86 1.24
N GLY A 32 -5.18 -9.44 -0.01
CA GLY A 32 -4.36 -8.28 -0.37
C GLY A 32 -4.57 -7.03 0.51
N ALA A 33 -3.55 -6.17 0.58
CA ALA A 33 -3.61 -4.95 1.37
C ALA A 33 -4.45 -3.87 0.68
N PHE A 34 -5.33 -3.23 1.44
CA PHE A 34 -6.06 -2.03 1.02
C PHE A 34 -5.29 -0.78 1.45
N ILE A 35 -5.00 0.12 0.50
CA ILE A 35 -4.17 1.31 0.72
C ILE A 35 -4.99 2.55 0.37
N ILE A 36 -5.08 3.50 1.30
CA ILE A 36 -5.58 4.84 1.05
C ILE A 36 -4.42 5.81 1.18
N GLU A 37 -4.24 6.64 0.16
CA GLU A 37 -3.23 7.70 0.16
C GLU A 37 -3.90 9.07 0.06
N TYR A 38 -3.36 10.02 0.81
CA TYR A 38 -3.70 11.43 0.71
C TYR A 38 -2.43 12.24 0.50
N ASN A 39 -2.34 12.93 -0.65
CA ASN A 39 -1.14 13.62 -1.10
C ASN A 39 -1.42 15.11 -1.26
N TYR A 40 -0.50 15.95 -0.77
CA TYR A 40 -0.52 17.39 -0.89
C TYR A 40 0.80 17.90 -1.46
N ALA A 41 0.74 18.58 -2.60
CA ALA A 41 1.91 19.17 -3.24
C ALA A 41 2.27 20.50 -2.57
N ILE A 42 3.39 20.54 -1.85
CA ILE A 42 3.90 21.78 -1.24
C ILE A 42 4.61 22.63 -2.30
N LYS A 43 5.37 21.98 -3.19
CA LYS A 43 6.06 22.60 -4.32
C LYS A 43 5.85 21.74 -5.55
N ASP A 44 6.14 22.28 -6.74
CA ASP A 44 5.96 21.58 -8.03
C ASP A 44 6.62 20.19 -8.10
N LYS A 45 7.65 19.97 -7.28
CA LYS A 45 8.40 18.72 -7.17
C LYS A 45 8.31 18.02 -5.82
N TRP A 46 7.74 18.64 -4.78
CA TRP A 46 7.71 18.06 -3.44
C TRP A 46 6.27 17.85 -2.99
N VAL A 47 5.96 16.62 -2.63
CA VAL A 47 4.65 16.18 -2.16
C VAL A 47 4.83 15.58 -0.78
N ILE A 48 3.99 15.99 0.16
CA ILE A 48 3.84 15.28 1.43
C ILE A 48 2.51 14.56 1.44
N GLY A 49 2.43 13.48 2.18
CA GLY A 49 1.19 12.72 2.24
C GLY A 49 1.07 11.87 3.49
N THR A 50 -0.09 11.25 3.61
CA THR A 50 -0.39 10.27 4.63
C THR A 50 -0.96 9.03 3.98
N ASP A 51 -0.52 7.87 4.45
CA ASP A 51 -0.98 6.57 3.98
C ASP A 51 -1.68 5.83 5.11
N PHE A 52 -2.78 5.18 4.77
CA PHE A 52 -3.48 4.24 5.62
C PHE A 52 -3.52 2.89 4.93
N VAL A 53 -2.93 1.87 5.55
CA VAL A 53 -2.89 0.51 5.01
C VAL A 53 -3.62 -0.42 5.94
N TYR A 54 -4.59 -1.15 5.40
CA TYR A 54 -5.29 -2.22 6.07
C TYR A 54 -4.96 -3.54 5.39
N GLN A 55 -4.47 -4.51 6.14
CA GLN A 55 -4.13 -5.83 5.63
C GLN A 55 -4.77 -6.92 6.48
N GLN A 56 -5.33 -7.92 5.82
CA GLN A 56 -5.89 -9.11 6.47
C GLN A 56 -5.07 -10.33 6.07
N ILE A 57 -4.36 -10.90 7.03
CA ILE A 57 -3.52 -12.08 6.81
C ILE A 57 -4.30 -13.29 7.29
N THR A 58 -4.49 -14.28 6.41
CA THR A 58 -5.07 -15.58 6.77
C THR A 58 -3.96 -16.62 6.73
N ARG A 59 -3.56 -17.13 7.89
CA ARG A 59 -2.59 -18.23 7.97
C ARG A 59 -3.35 -19.55 8.03
N GLU A 60 -3.19 -20.38 7.00
CA GLU A 60 -3.60 -21.78 7.05
C GLU A 60 -2.40 -22.62 7.51
N TYR A 61 -2.38 -22.98 8.78
CA TYR A 61 -1.51 -24.07 9.25
C TYR A 61 -2.13 -25.40 8.85
N SER A 62 -1.29 -26.40 8.57
CA SER A 62 -1.66 -27.75 8.11
C SER A 62 -2.60 -28.53 9.05
N ASP A 63 -3.05 -27.94 10.16
CA ASP A 63 -3.76 -28.57 11.27
C ASP A 63 -5.07 -27.82 11.64
N HIS A 64 -5.91 -27.52 10.64
CA HIS A 64 -7.31 -27.07 10.79
C HIS A 64 -7.56 -25.87 11.74
N VAL A 65 -6.57 -25.02 11.98
CA VAL A 65 -6.73 -23.75 12.71
C VAL A 65 -6.40 -22.61 11.76
N SER A 66 -7.43 -21.92 11.28
CA SER A 66 -7.31 -20.69 10.50
C SER A 66 -7.22 -19.51 11.46
N GLU A 67 -6.04 -18.90 11.55
CA GLU A 67 -5.86 -17.67 12.32
C GLU A 67 -5.93 -16.47 11.37
N LYS A 68 -6.84 -15.55 11.69
CA LYS A 68 -7.05 -14.29 10.96
C LYS A 68 -6.49 -13.16 11.81
N SER A 69 -5.44 -12.50 11.32
CA SER A 69 -4.90 -11.29 11.95
C SER A 69 -5.20 -10.05 11.10
N HIS A 70 -5.44 -8.93 11.78
CA HIS A 70 -5.77 -7.65 11.17
C HIS A 70 -4.69 -6.63 11.53
N ASN A 71 -4.06 -6.09 10.48
CA ASN A 71 -3.00 -5.10 10.61
C ASN A 71 -3.46 -3.76 10.07
N TYR A 72 -3.26 -2.73 10.87
CA TYR A 72 -3.56 -1.35 10.52
C TYR A 72 -2.27 -0.54 10.55
N THR A 73 -1.91 0.10 9.46
CA THR A 73 -0.73 0.96 9.38
C THR A 73 -1.14 2.37 9.05
N MET A 74 -0.68 3.32 9.84
CA MET A 74 -0.77 4.75 9.55
C MET A 74 0.64 5.26 9.27
N ALA A 75 0.83 5.96 8.16
CA ALA A 75 2.13 6.50 7.80
C ALA A 75 2.03 7.93 7.29
N VAL A 76 3.13 8.66 7.47
CA VAL A 76 3.41 9.92 6.79
C VAL A 76 4.45 9.65 5.72
N LYS A 77 4.36 10.35 4.59
CA LYS A 77 5.31 10.20 3.49
C LYS A 77 5.71 11.54 2.88
N SER A 78 6.87 11.51 2.23
CA SER A 78 7.42 12.61 1.46
C SER A 78 7.93 12.06 0.13
N ASP A 79 7.31 12.51 -0.96
CA ASP A 79 7.62 12.13 -2.32
C ASP A 79 8.25 13.30 -3.07
N TYR A 80 9.30 13.01 -3.83
CA TYR A 80 9.97 13.93 -4.72
C TYR A 80 9.70 13.56 -6.19
N ASN A 81 8.94 14.42 -6.88
CA ASN A 81 8.64 14.27 -8.30
C ASN A 81 9.83 14.80 -9.13
N TYR A 82 10.61 13.89 -9.72
CA TYR A 82 11.64 14.28 -10.68
C TYR A 82 11.05 14.56 -12.07
N ILE A 83 9.94 13.93 -12.44
CA ILE A 83 9.16 14.27 -13.63
C ILE A 83 7.76 14.70 -13.18
N SER A 84 7.38 15.94 -13.50
CA SER A 84 6.08 16.52 -13.14
C SER A 84 5.37 17.08 -14.37
N LYS A 85 4.77 16.22 -15.21
CA LYS A 85 3.94 16.62 -16.36
C LYS A 85 2.46 16.46 -16.04
N SER A 86 1.60 17.18 -16.77
CA SER A 86 0.14 17.21 -16.55
C SER A 86 -0.54 15.83 -16.61
N LYS A 87 -0.03 14.92 -17.44
CA LYS A 87 -0.57 13.56 -17.64
C LYS A 87 0.38 12.45 -17.15
N PHE A 88 1.60 12.79 -16.76
CA PHE A 88 2.63 11.82 -16.40
C PHE A 88 3.51 12.37 -15.30
N ARG A 89 3.55 11.67 -14.17
CA ARG A 89 4.46 11.99 -13.07
C ARG A 89 5.29 10.77 -12.72
N MET A 90 6.54 11.03 -12.38
CA MET A 90 7.39 10.02 -11.78
C MET A 90 8.02 10.59 -10.53
N TYR A 91 8.08 9.76 -9.49
CA TYR A 91 8.48 10.17 -8.16
C TYR A 91 9.21 9.06 -7.43
N SER A 92 10.01 9.46 -6.45
CA SER A 92 10.61 8.58 -5.45
C SER A 92 10.35 9.19 -4.09
N GLY A 93 10.32 8.38 -3.04
CA GLY A 93 9.83 8.87 -1.77
C GLY A 93 10.19 7.99 -0.60
N VAL A 94 9.97 8.53 0.59
CA VAL A 94 10.12 7.82 1.85
C VAL A 94 8.89 8.03 2.70
N GLY A 95 8.50 6.99 3.41
CA GLY A 95 7.40 6.98 4.35
C GLY A 95 7.84 6.38 5.68
N LEU A 96 7.30 6.94 6.75
CA LEU A 96 7.45 6.45 8.12
C LEU A 96 6.05 6.19 8.67
N GLY A 97 5.84 5.00 9.19
CA GLY A 97 4.54 4.55 9.68
C GLY A 97 4.61 3.84 11.01
N LEU A 98 3.43 3.70 11.60
CA LEU A 98 3.17 2.93 12.80
C LEU A 98 2.15 1.87 12.44
N THR A 99 2.49 0.62 12.67
CA THR A 99 1.60 -0.52 12.44
C THR A 99 1.11 -1.05 13.77
N MET A 100 -0.20 -1.19 13.88
CA MET A 100 -0.91 -1.77 15.01
C MET A 100 -1.44 -3.12 14.56
N GLU A 101 -0.95 -4.18 15.20
CA GLU A 101 -1.48 -5.53 15.03
C GLU A 101 -2.58 -5.74 16.07
N LYS A 102 -3.77 -6.16 15.61
CA LYS A 102 -4.87 -6.51 16.48
C LYS A 102 -5.05 -8.02 16.50
N ASN A 103 -4.39 -8.66 17.46
CA ASN A 103 -4.60 -10.07 17.77
C ASN A 103 -5.88 -10.27 18.59
N ARG A 104 -6.43 -11.49 18.55
CA ARG A 104 -7.69 -11.85 19.21
C ARG A 104 -7.61 -11.79 20.74
N ASN A 105 -6.39 -11.81 21.30
CA ASN A 105 -6.14 -11.55 22.72
C ASN A 105 -5.79 -10.07 22.95
N PRO A 106 -6.58 -9.31 23.73
CA PRO A 106 -6.41 -7.87 23.92
C PRO A 106 -5.19 -7.45 24.77
N SER A 107 -4.47 -8.38 25.38
CA SER A 107 -3.29 -8.07 26.21
C SER A 107 -2.02 -7.74 25.43
N GLU A 108 -1.96 -8.01 24.11
CA GLU A 108 -0.74 -7.87 23.30
C GLU A 108 -1.00 -7.13 21.99
N SER A 109 -1.52 -5.89 22.07
CA SER A 109 -1.47 -5.01 20.90
C SER A 109 -0.03 -4.52 20.72
N ILE A 110 0.68 -5.12 19.78
CA ILE A 110 2.05 -4.74 19.44
C ILE A 110 2.00 -3.65 18.39
N SER A 111 2.43 -2.44 18.78
CA SER A 111 2.68 -1.36 17.84
C SER A 111 4.17 -1.32 17.49
N HIS A 112 4.50 -1.36 16.20
CA HIS A 112 5.88 -1.23 15.73
C HIS A 112 6.01 -0.14 14.68
N VAL A 113 7.19 0.47 14.65
CA VAL A 113 7.54 1.46 13.63
C VAL A 113 7.87 0.74 12.34
N ASN A 114 7.28 1.21 11.25
CA ASN A 114 7.57 0.77 9.90
C ASN A 114 8.08 1.93 9.06
N PHE A 115 8.77 1.58 7.99
CA PHE A 115 9.15 2.52 6.96
C PHE A 115 8.76 1.97 5.59
N HIS A 116 8.67 2.84 4.61
CA HIS A 116 8.52 2.46 3.22
C HIS A 116 9.40 3.36 2.36
N LEU A 117 10.24 2.73 1.54
CA LEU A 117 11.08 3.41 0.58
C LEU A 117 10.47 3.18 -0.81
N THR A 118 9.98 4.23 -1.44
CA THR A 118 9.50 4.19 -2.82
C THR A 118 10.67 4.47 -3.74
N GLY A 119 11.16 3.43 -4.41
CA GLY A 119 12.22 3.56 -5.40
C GLY A 119 11.73 4.20 -6.68
N LEU A 120 10.56 3.76 -7.18
CA LEU A 120 9.99 4.23 -8.44
C LEU A 120 8.46 4.27 -8.36
N GLY A 121 7.90 5.48 -8.31
CA GLY A 121 6.48 5.76 -8.44
C GLY A 121 6.16 6.36 -9.80
N ILE A 122 5.09 5.90 -10.44
CA ILE A 122 4.59 6.39 -11.71
C ILE A 122 3.11 6.70 -11.56
N ARG A 123 2.71 7.88 -12.04
CA ARG A 123 1.30 8.26 -12.14
C ARG A 123 0.97 8.67 -13.57
N LEU A 124 -0.03 8.01 -14.12
CA LEU A 124 -0.55 8.22 -15.47
C LEU A 124 -1.98 8.76 -15.40
N GLY A 125 -2.22 9.94 -15.97
CA GLY A 125 -3.53 10.58 -16.00
C GLY A 125 -3.56 12.00 -15.45
N GLY A 126 -4.62 12.74 -15.80
CA GLY A 126 -4.84 14.12 -15.39
C GLY A 126 -5.60 14.21 -14.05
N ARG A 127 -6.92 14.37 -14.15
CA ARG A 127 -7.84 14.38 -12.99
C ARG A 127 -8.06 12.98 -12.42
N LEU A 128 -8.46 12.05 -13.28
CA LEU A 128 -8.51 10.61 -12.99
C LEU A 128 -7.28 9.95 -13.64
N GLY A 129 -6.64 9.08 -12.89
CA GLY A 129 -5.45 8.38 -13.36
C GLY A 129 -5.20 7.10 -12.57
N VAL A 130 -4.15 6.40 -12.98
CA VAL A 130 -3.64 5.21 -12.33
C VAL A 130 -2.28 5.57 -11.73
N ASN A 131 -1.99 5.09 -10.53
CA ASN A 131 -0.65 5.10 -9.95
C ASN A 131 -0.10 3.69 -9.85
N ALA A 132 1.20 3.56 -9.97
CA ALA A 132 1.95 2.33 -9.75
C ALA A 132 3.23 2.71 -9.01
N GLU A 133 3.54 2.02 -7.93
CA GLU A 133 4.73 2.25 -7.14
C GLU A 133 5.50 0.95 -6.97
N VAL A 134 6.82 1.05 -6.97
CA VAL A 134 7.74 -0.02 -6.63
C VAL A 134 8.63 0.49 -5.52
N GLY A 135 8.73 -0.28 -4.45
CA GLY A 135 9.37 0.14 -3.22
C GLY A 135 9.70 -1.03 -2.30
N PHE A 136 10.04 -0.73 -1.06
CA PHE A 136 10.25 -1.72 -0.02
C PHE A 136 9.75 -1.19 1.31
N GLY A 137 8.86 -1.94 1.98
CA GLY A 137 8.33 -1.60 3.29
C GLY A 137 6.87 -1.98 3.46
N TYR A 138 6.11 -1.22 4.25
CA TYR A 138 4.74 -1.56 4.64
C TYR A 138 3.72 -1.64 3.47
N LYS A 139 4.01 -1.06 2.29
CA LYS A 139 3.19 -1.22 1.07
C LYS A 139 3.60 -2.43 0.20
N GLY A 140 4.59 -3.21 0.62
CA GLY A 140 5.15 -4.30 -0.18
C GLY A 140 6.17 -3.82 -1.24
N ILE A 141 6.51 -4.73 -2.16
CA ILE A 141 7.51 -4.48 -3.22
C ILE A 141 6.92 -3.66 -4.37
N GLY A 142 5.63 -3.85 -4.64
CA GLY A 142 4.93 -3.13 -5.69
C GLY A 142 3.47 -2.92 -5.33
N ASN A 143 2.94 -1.74 -5.64
CA ASN A 143 1.54 -1.42 -5.53
C ASN A 143 1.03 -0.68 -6.78
N VAL A 144 -0.27 -0.72 -7.05
CA VAL A 144 -0.97 -0.07 -8.16
C VAL A 144 -2.33 0.31 -7.65
N GLY A 145 -2.81 1.49 -8.03
CA GLY A 145 -4.08 2.00 -7.59
C GLY A 145 -4.66 3.04 -8.55
N LEU A 146 -5.78 3.60 -8.13
CA LEU A 146 -6.44 4.71 -8.82
C LEU A 146 -6.15 6.00 -8.07
N ALA A 147 -5.81 7.05 -8.82
CA ALA A 147 -5.44 8.34 -8.28
C ALA A 147 -6.37 9.43 -8.82
N TYR A 148 -6.99 10.19 -7.91
CA TYR A 148 -7.80 11.35 -8.24
C TYR A 148 -7.13 12.65 -7.76
N ASN A 149 -7.04 13.65 -8.62
CA ASN A 149 -6.65 15.00 -8.25
C ASN A 149 -7.90 15.89 -8.20
N LEU A 150 -8.10 16.53 -7.04
CA LEU A 150 -8.89 17.76 -6.96
C LEU A 150 -8.07 18.94 -7.48
#